data_AF-A0A964APS1-F1
#
_entry.id   AF-A0A964APS1-F1
#
_cell.length_a   1.000
_cell.length_b   1.000
_cell.length_c   1.000
_cell.angle_alpha   90.00
_cell.angle_beta   90.00
_cell.angle_gamma   90.00
#
_symmetry.space_group_name_H-M   'P 1'
#
loop_
_entity.id
_entity.type
_entity.pdbx_description
1 polymer ?
#
loop_
_entity_poly.entity_id
_entity_poly.type
_entity_poly.pdbx_seq_one_letter_code
_entity_poly.pdbx_strand_id
1 'polypeptide(L)' 'MKRLTLALFATLALVACNKDAADSGDVDADGDGWTIAEGDCDDNDASVYPGAPEESDTDGWDQNCDGPGE' A
#
# COMPACT_ATOMS: atom_id res chain seq x y z
N MET A 1 -24.84 -16.35 4.36
CA MET A 1 -25.65 -15.11 4.38
C MET A 1 -24.90 -14.09 3.54
N LYS A 2 -25.64 -13.23 2.83
CA LYS A 2 -25.19 -12.57 1.59
C LYS A 2 -23.98 -11.65 1.82
N ARG A 3 -22.91 -11.91 1.06
CA ARG A 3 -21.99 -10.95 0.42
C ARG A 3 -22.11 -9.54 0.98
N LEU A 4 -21.36 -9.26 2.05
CA LEU A 4 -21.10 -7.89 2.47
C LEU A 4 -20.04 -7.36 1.49
N THR A 5 -20.52 -6.58 0.54
CA THR A 5 -19.75 -6.07 -0.59
C THR A 5 -18.65 -5.15 -0.07
N LEU A 6 -17.42 -5.65 0.04
CA LEU A 6 -16.22 -4.82 0.16
C LEU A 6 -15.96 -4.20 -1.22
N ALA A 7 -16.85 -3.30 -1.63
CA ALA A 7 -16.65 -2.46 -2.80
C ALA A 7 -16.06 -1.13 -2.32
N LEU A 8 -14.78 -1.17 -1.97
CA LEU A 8 -13.95 0.04 -1.96
C LEU A 8 -12.54 -0.23 -2.51
N PHE A 9 -12.38 -1.26 -3.35
CA PHE A 9 -11.30 -1.26 -4.33
C PHE A 9 -11.71 -0.27 -5.42
N ALA A 10 -11.48 1.01 -5.13
CA ALA A 10 -11.65 2.10 -6.06
C ALA A 10 -10.76 1.84 -7.26
N THR A 11 -11.33 1.20 -8.27
CA THR A 11 -10.82 1.30 -9.63
C THR A 11 -10.77 2.78 -10.00
N LEU A 12 -9.63 3.22 -10.57
CA LEU A 12 -9.36 4.53 -11.20
C LEU A 12 -8.58 5.49 -10.26
N ALA A 13 -7.31 5.83 -10.50
CA ALA A 13 -6.83 6.42 -11.75
C ALA A 13 -5.29 6.32 -11.90
N LEU A 14 -4.82 5.69 -12.99
CA LEU A 14 -3.97 6.33 -14.02
C LEU A 14 -2.68 7.00 -13.49
N VAL A 15 -1.56 6.27 -13.49
CA VAL A 15 -0.43 6.48 -14.40
C VAL A 15 0.61 5.37 -14.19
N ALA A 16 1.06 4.80 -15.30
CA ALA A 16 2.11 3.81 -15.36
C ALA A 16 3.46 4.44 -15.04
N CYS A 17 4.22 3.90 -14.07
CA CYS A 17 5.67 4.00 -14.14
C CYS A 17 6.21 2.70 -14.74
N ASN A 18 6.84 2.82 -15.91
CA ASN A 18 7.62 1.75 -16.51
C ASN A 18 8.67 1.29 -15.50
N LYS A 19 8.77 -0.02 -15.32
CA LYS A 19 9.55 -0.72 -14.29
C LYS A 19 11.08 -0.66 -14.50
N ASP A 20 11.61 0.52 -14.84
CA ASP A 20 13.04 0.74 -15.13
C ASP A 20 13.67 1.89 -14.31
N ALA A 21 12.93 2.51 -13.38
CA ALA A 21 13.50 3.50 -12.47
C ALA A 21 14.02 2.78 -11.23
N ALA A 22 15.33 2.89 -10.98
CA ALA A 22 15.89 2.66 -9.66
C ALA A 22 15.06 3.49 -8.67
N ASP A 23 14.35 2.78 -7.80
CA ASP A 23 13.51 3.32 -6.74
C ASP A 23 14.27 4.45 -6.04
N SER A 24 13.86 5.68 -6.36
CA SER A 24 14.41 6.89 -5.78
C SER A 24 13.64 7.26 -4.51
N GLY A 25 12.66 6.45 -4.12
CA GLY A 25 11.69 6.72 -3.07
C GLY A 25 10.72 7.85 -3.36
N ASP A 26 10.83 8.54 -4.50
CA ASP A 26 9.99 9.67 -4.89
C ASP A 26 8.83 9.27 -5.82
N VAL A 27 8.64 7.98 -6.07
CA VAL A 27 7.58 7.43 -6.94
C VAL A 27 6.57 6.72 -6.06
N ASP A 28 5.29 6.92 -6.38
CA ASP A 28 4.13 6.21 -5.82
C ASP A 28 3.72 5.17 -6.88
N ALA A 29 4.18 3.93 -6.74
CA ALA A 29 4.07 2.92 -7.78
C ALA A 29 2.77 2.11 -7.71
N ASP A 30 2.08 2.08 -6.57
CA ASP A 30 0.79 1.42 -6.40
C ASP A 30 -0.42 2.37 -6.38
N GLY A 31 -0.18 3.67 -6.18
CA GLY A 31 -1.16 4.73 -6.27
C GLY A 31 -1.98 4.95 -5.00
N ASP A 32 -1.47 4.59 -3.82
CA ASP A 32 -2.15 4.85 -2.55
C ASP A 32 -1.95 6.27 -1.99
N GLY A 33 -1.05 7.05 -2.62
CA GLY A 33 -0.73 8.42 -2.27
C GLY A 33 0.44 8.57 -1.30
N TRP A 34 1.17 7.49 -1.02
CA TRP A 34 2.44 7.47 -0.31
C TRP A 34 3.56 6.99 -1.23
N THR A 35 4.78 7.29 -0.82
CA THR A 35 6.00 6.85 -1.49
C THR A 35 6.93 6.26 -0.44
N ILE A 36 7.95 5.49 -0.85
CA ILE A 36 8.96 4.99 0.09
C ILE A 36 9.62 6.16 0.86
N ALA A 37 9.81 7.34 0.24
CA ALA A 37 10.37 8.50 0.92
C ALA A 37 9.41 9.14 1.94
N GLU A 38 8.10 8.93 1.78
CA GLU A 38 7.06 9.44 2.69
C GLU A 38 6.70 8.45 3.79
N GLY A 39 7.26 7.24 3.76
CA GLY A 39 7.15 6.23 4.83
C GLY A 39 6.38 4.97 4.45
N ASP A 40 6.05 4.79 3.17
CA ASP A 40 5.53 3.51 2.70
C ASP A 40 6.61 2.42 2.77
N CYS A 41 6.21 1.26 3.28
CA CYS A 41 7.04 0.09 3.46
C CYS A 41 6.93 -0.92 2.30
N ASP A 42 5.92 -0.84 1.43
CA ASP A 42 5.82 -1.60 0.18
C ASP A 42 5.05 -0.84 -0.94
N ASP A 43 5.78 -0.01 -1.68
CA ASP A 43 5.34 0.80 -2.85
C ASP A 43 4.85 -0.03 -4.06
N ASN A 44 4.61 -1.33 -3.88
CA ASN A 44 3.97 -2.18 -4.87
C ASN A 44 2.60 -2.70 -4.43
N ASP A 45 2.15 -2.37 -3.21
CA ASP A 45 0.90 -2.82 -2.63
C ASP A 45 0.15 -1.67 -1.93
N ALA A 46 -0.81 -1.09 -2.65
CA ALA A 46 -1.65 0.02 -2.17
C ALA A 46 -2.51 -0.30 -0.92
N SER A 47 -2.43 -1.52 -0.38
CA SER A 47 -3.00 -1.86 0.94
C SER A 47 -2.01 -1.68 2.09
N VAL A 48 -0.76 -1.36 1.79
CA VAL A 48 0.35 -1.17 2.73
C VAL A 48 0.76 0.30 2.69
N TYR A 49 0.46 1.06 3.75
CA TYR A 49 0.82 2.47 3.84
C TYR A 49 0.74 2.97 5.28
N PRO A 50 1.39 4.11 5.60
CA PRO A 50 1.25 4.76 6.90
C PRO A 50 -0.21 4.93 7.37
N GLY A 51 -0.59 4.16 8.39
CA GLY A 51 -1.93 4.15 8.98
C GLY A 51 -2.98 3.33 8.23
N ALA A 52 -2.58 2.41 7.35
CA ALA A 52 -3.48 1.44 6.73
C ALA A 52 -4.22 0.59 7.79
N PRO A 53 -5.41 0.08 7.48
CA PRO A 53 -6.08 -0.87 8.37
C PRO A 53 -5.30 -2.19 8.44
N GLU A 54 -4.81 -2.55 9.62
CA GLU A 54 -4.29 -3.90 9.89
C GLU A 54 -5.43 -4.92 9.78
N GLU A 55 -5.36 -5.82 8.80
CA GLU A 55 -6.27 -6.97 8.72
C GLU A 55 -5.99 -7.96 9.84
N SER A 56 -4.72 -8.11 10.27
CA SER A 56 -4.38 -8.90 11.45
C SER A 56 -2.94 -8.77 11.93
N ASP A 57 -2.74 -8.39 13.20
CA ASP A 57 -1.45 -8.46 13.93
C ASP A 57 -0.90 -9.91 14.14
N THR A 58 -1.38 -10.91 13.38
CA THR A 58 -1.07 -12.34 13.62
C THR A 58 -0.41 -13.04 12.44
N ASP A 59 -0.41 -12.44 11.25
CA ASP A 59 0.30 -12.97 10.08
C ASP A 59 1.76 -12.53 10.02
N GLY A 60 2.18 -11.61 10.90
CA GLY A 60 3.56 -11.11 10.97
C GLY A 60 3.83 -9.98 9.98
N TRP A 61 2.80 -9.42 9.35
CA TRP A 61 2.92 -8.42 8.30
C TRP A 61 2.41 -7.06 8.80
N ASP A 62 3.24 -6.04 8.67
CA ASP A 62 2.91 -4.65 8.97
C ASP A 62 2.30 -4.00 7.72
N GLN A 63 0.97 -3.82 7.70
CA GLN A 63 0.26 -3.09 6.65
C GLN A 63 0.29 -1.59 6.89
N ASN A 64 0.40 -1.15 8.13
CA ASN A 64 0.21 0.25 8.50
C ASN A 64 1.52 1.05 8.57
N CYS A 65 2.66 0.41 8.32
CA CYS A 65 4.02 0.95 8.33
C CYS A 65 4.37 1.71 9.63
N ASP A 66 3.84 1.29 10.79
CA ASP A 66 4.02 1.97 12.08
C ASP A 66 5.19 1.42 12.94
N GLY A 67 5.84 0.34 12.52
CA GLY A 67 6.96 -0.23 13.27
C GLY A 67 7.57 -1.50 12.67
N PRO A 68 8.76 -1.92 13.12
CA PRO A 68 9.41 -3.11 12.59
C PRO A 68 8.75 -4.40 13.11
N GLY A 69 7.66 -4.84 12.46
CA GLY A 69 7.07 -6.18 12.52
C GLY A 69 6.44 -6.60 13.85
N GLU A 70 5.11 -6.76 13.86
CA GLU A 70 4.34 -7.43 14.91
C GLU A 70 4.07 -8.89 14.50
#